data_AF-A0A6V8DX95-F1
#
_entry.id   AF-A0A6V8DX95-F1
#
_cell.length_a   1.000
_cell.length_b   1.000
_cell.length_c   1.000
_cell.angle_alpha   90.00
_cell.angle_beta   90.00
_cell.angle_gamma   90.00
#
_symmetry.space_group_name_H-M   'P 1'
#
loop_
_entity.id
_entity.type
_entity.pdbx_description
1 polymer ?
#
loop_
_entity_poly.entity_id
_entity_poly.type
_entity_poly.pdbx_seq_one_letter_code
_entity_poly.pdbx_strand_id
1 'polypeptide(L)'
;GNLPVRFEIQAHRRHGADEIPLSRKLSIATGYEMRNGNVMVTVRAQNRSMEPLVDVLIQPWMPPGFTADKVPFISRLTPDEVAVLRVPLRIDLGHGGAL
;
A
#
# COMPACT_ATOMS: atom_id res chain seq x y z
N GLY A 1 -3.38 19.96 -7.48
CA GLY A 1 -1.98 19.80 -7.91
C GLY A 1 -1.57 18.36 -7.68
N ASN A 2 -0.84 17.76 -8.61
CA ASN A 2 -0.39 16.36 -8.50
C ASN A 2 0.94 16.33 -7.73
N LEU A 3 0.98 15.73 -6.53
CA LEU A 3 2.22 15.55 -5.77
C LEU A 3 2.75 14.13 -6.02
N PRO A 4 3.84 13.97 -6.79
CA PRO A 4 4.43 12.65 -7.00
C PRO A 4 5.11 12.19 -5.70
N VAL A 5 4.53 11.19 -5.04
CA VAL A 5 5.13 10.55 -3.87
C VAL A 5 6.01 9.40 -4.36
N ARG A 6 7.30 9.43 -4.00
CA ARG A 6 8.27 8.36 -4.29
C ARG A 6 8.18 7.30 -3.20
N PHE A 7 8.01 6.04 -3.58
CA PHE A 7 8.01 4.90 -2.66
C PHE A 7 9.31 4.11 -2.76
N GLU A 8 9.75 3.60 -1.62
CA GLU A 8 10.85 2.66 -1.50
C GLU A 8 10.28 1.27 -1.15
N ILE A 9 10.65 0.26 -1.92
CA ILE A 9 10.23 -1.12 -1.69
C ILE A 9 11.41 -1.87 -1.09
N GLN A 10 11.36 -2.15 0.21
CA GLN A 10 12.38 -2.93 0.90
C GLN A 10 11.87 -4.34 1.18
N ALA A 11 12.59 -5.35 0.71
CA ALA A 11 12.32 -6.74 1.04
C ALA A 11 12.85 -7.04 2.46
N HIS A 12 12.03 -7.65 3.31
CA HIS A 12 12.40 -7.98 4.69
C HIS A 12 13.36 -9.19 4.81
N ARG A 13 13.84 -9.74 3.69
CA ARG A 13 14.74 -10.91 3.65
C ARG A 13 15.90 -10.67 2.69
N ARG A 14 17.08 -11.18 3.03
CA ARG A 14 18.22 -11.25 2.10
C ARG A 14 17.90 -12.26 1.00
N HIS A 15 17.82 -11.77 -0.22
CA HIS A 15 17.67 -12.59 -1.43
C HIS A 15 18.99 -13.28 -1.77
N GLY A 16 18.93 -14.56 -2.13
CA GLY A 16 20.06 -15.25 -2.78
C GLY A 16 20.31 -14.64 -4.16
N ALA A 17 21.50 -14.85 -4.74
CA ALA A 17 21.86 -14.26 -6.04
C ALA A 17 20.87 -14.61 -7.18
N ASP A 18 20.15 -15.72 -7.05
CA ASP A 18 19.16 -16.21 -8.03
C ASP A 18 17.71 -15.76 -7.75
N GLU A 19 17.44 -15.03 -6.66
CA GLU A 19 16.08 -14.66 -6.29
C GLU A 19 15.67 -13.32 -6.91
N ILE A 20 14.65 -13.36 -7.78
CA ILE A 20 14.11 -12.15 -8.42
C ILE A 20 13.44 -11.27 -7.34
N PRO A 21 13.87 -10.01 -7.17
CA PRO A 21 13.32 -9.14 -6.12
C PRO A 21 11.85 -8.83 -6.37
N LEU A 22 11.08 -8.66 -5.29
CA LEU A 22 9.65 -8.35 -5.34
C LEU A 22 9.34 -7.11 -6.19
N SER A 23 10.23 -6.12 -6.21
CA SER A 23 10.10 -4.90 -7.03
C SER A 23 10.04 -5.17 -8.54
N ARG A 24 10.52 -6.32 -9.02
CA ARG A 24 10.37 -6.77 -10.41
C ARG A 24 9.09 -7.58 -10.65
N LYS A 25 8.52 -8.16 -9.59
CA LYS A 25 7.32 -9.01 -9.65
C LYS A 25 6.02 -8.24 -9.40
N LEU A 26 6.06 -7.20 -8.56
CA LEU A 26 4.90 -6.45 -8.11
C LEU A 26 5.07 -4.96 -8.43
N SER A 27 4.15 -4.41 -9.21
CA SER A 27 4.05 -2.96 -9.45
C SER A 27 3.00 -2.37 -8.53
N ILE A 28 3.36 -1.31 -7.80
CA ILE A 28 2.47 -0.60 -6.88
C ILE A 28 2.37 0.85 -7.33
N ALA A 29 1.15 1.37 -7.39
CA ALA A 29 0.87 2.80 -7.52
C ALA A 29 -0.09 3.22 -6.41
N THR A 30 0.18 4.34 -5.75
CA THR A 30 -0.68 4.89 -4.69
C THR A 30 -1.17 6.28 -5.07
N GLY A 31 -2.42 6.57 -4.76
CA GLY A 31 -3.05 7.87 -4.93
C GLY A 31 -3.77 8.28 -3.66
N TYR A 32 -3.68 9.56 -3.31
CA TYR A 32 -4.31 10.12 -2.10
C TYR A 32 -5.35 11.14 -2.54
N GLU A 33 -6.58 10.94 -2.10
CA GLU A 33 -7.69 11.86 -2.33
C GLU A 33 -8.18 12.40 -0.98
N MET A 34 -8.37 13.71 -0.88
CA MET A 34 -8.95 14.36 0.28
C MET A 34 -10.31 14.96 -0.10
N ARG A 35 -11.37 14.53 0.59
CA ARG A 35 -12.72 15.07 0.40
C ARG A 35 -13.43 15.25 1.74
N ASN A 36 -13.81 16.48 2.05
CA ASN A 36 -14.51 16.86 3.28
C ASN A 36 -13.81 16.34 4.56
N GLY A 37 -12.49 16.50 4.65
CA GLY A 37 -11.71 16.02 5.80
C GLY A 37 -11.42 14.51 5.83
N ASN A 38 -12.02 13.73 4.93
CA ASN A 38 -11.71 12.31 4.78
C ASN A 38 -10.57 12.15 3.79
N VAL A 39 -9.55 11.39 4.17
CA VAL A 39 -8.46 11.01 3.26
C VAL A 39 -8.68 9.56 2.84
N MET A 40 -8.62 9.31 1.53
CA MET A 40 -8.72 7.99 0.94
C MET A 40 -7.41 7.68 0.23
N VAL A 41 -6.77 6.58 0.59
CA VAL A 41 -5.64 6.04 -0.18
C VAL A 41 -6.17 5.00 -1.13
N THR A 42 -5.88 5.15 -2.42
CA THR A 42 -6.10 4.12 -3.42
C THR A 42 -4.77 3.48 -3.75
N VAL A 43 -4.67 2.16 -3.64
CA VAL A 43 -3.50 1.38 -4.01
C VAL A 43 -3.87 0.50 -5.19
N ARG A 44 -3.13 0.63 -6.29
CA ARG A 44 -3.18 -0.29 -7.43
C ARG A 44 -1.95 -1.20 -7.36
N ALA A 45 -2.17 -2.48 -7.15
CA ALA A 45 -1.13 -3.51 -7.14
C ALA A 45 -1.30 -4.42 -8.35
N GLN A 46 -0.25 -4.59 -9.15
CA GLN A 46 -0.26 -5.43 -10.34
C GLN A 46 0.85 -6.48 -10.27
N ASN A 47 0.49 -7.75 -10.45
CA ASN A 47 1.45 -8.80 -10.67
C ASN A 47 2.03 -8.67 -12.08
N ARG A 48 3.34 -8.48 -12.20
CA ARG A 48 4.07 -8.40 -13.47
C ARG A 48 4.92 -9.65 -13.72
N SER A 49 4.81 -10.65 -12.85
CA SER A 49 5.51 -11.92 -12.96
C SER A 49 4.61 -12.99 -13.57
N MET A 50 5.21 -14.08 -14.01
CA MET A 50 4.50 -15.26 -14.54
C MET A 50 3.99 -16.20 -13.44
N GLU A 51 4.28 -15.92 -12.17
CA GLU A 51 3.90 -16.74 -11.03
C GLU A 51 2.84 -16.01 -10.19
N PRO A 52 1.91 -16.73 -9.53
CA PRO A 52 0.99 -16.09 -8.58
C PRO A 52 1.77 -15.53 -7.38
N LEU A 53 1.43 -14.32 -6.96
CA LEU A 53 1.84 -13.77 -5.67
C LEU A 53 0.78 -14.14 -4.64
N VAL A 54 1.20 -14.58 -3.46
CA VAL A 54 0.30 -14.97 -2.37
C VAL A 54 0.61 -14.17 -1.12
N ASP A 55 -0.42 -13.95 -0.30
CA ASP A 55 -0.33 -13.30 1.01
C ASP A 55 0.40 -11.94 0.97
N VAL A 56 0.00 -11.08 0.02
CA VAL A 56 0.61 -9.76 -0.19
C VAL A 56 -0.03 -8.76 0.77
N LEU A 57 0.75 -8.31 1.76
CA LEU A 57 0.41 -7.21 2.65
C LEU A 57 0.98 -5.90 2.10
N ILE A 58 0.15 -4.85 1.99
CA ILE A 58 0.59 -3.53 1.51
C ILE A 58 0.28 -2.48 2.56
N GLN A 59 1.32 -1.86 3.11
CA GLN A 59 1.19 -0.72 4.01
C GLN A 59 1.52 0.57 3.26
N PRO A 60 0.52 1.36 2.82
CA PRO A 60 0.78 2.66 2.23
C PRO A 60 1.35 3.63 3.28
N TRP A 61 2.00 4.69 2.82
CA TRP A 61 2.37 5.81 3.69
C TRP A 61 1.10 6.44 4.27
N MET A 62 1.14 6.75 5.56
CA MET A 62 0.08 7.47 6.26
C MET A 62 0.61 8.87 6.59
N PRO A 63 -0.12 9.94 6.22
CA PRO A 63 0.24 11.28 6.68
C PRO A 63 0.30 11.35 8.21
N PRO A 64 1.18 12.19 8.80
CA PRO A 64 1.20 12.39 10.25
C PRO A 64 -0.19 12.74 10.80
N GLY A 65 -0.56 12.11 11.92
CA GLY A 65 -1.88 12.27 12.53
C GLY A 65 -2.99 11.51 11.82
N PHE A 66 -2.69 10.62 10.87
CA PHE A 66 -3.65 9.70 10.27
C PHE A 66 -3.33 8.24 10.57
N THR A 67 -4.38 7.44 10.71
CA THR A 67 -4.33 5.99 10.89
C THR A 67 -5.29 5.30 9.92
N ALA A 68 -5.13 4.00 9.73
CA ALA A 68 -6.06 3.15 8.97
C ALA A 68 -6.54 2.00 9.85
N ASP A 69 -7.84 1.71 9.82
CA ASP A 69 -8.41 0.60 10.61
C ASP A 69 -7.83 -0.77 10.23
N LYS A 70 -7.45 -0.92 8.95
CA LYS A 70 -6.98 -2.17 8.37
C LYS A 70 -5.90 -1.92 7.33
N VAL A 71 -4.85 -2.73 7.38
CA VAL A 71 -3.84 -2.80 6.33
C VAL A 71 -4.37 -3.67 5.19
N PRO A 72 -4.30 -3.22 3.93
CA PRO A 72 -4.68 -4.02 2.78
C PRO A 72 -3.93 -5.35 2.68
N PHE A 73 -4.71 -6.42 2.53
CA PHE A 73 -4.22 -7.78 2.34
C PHE A 73 -4.83 -8.38 1.08
N ILE A 74 -3.97 -8.91 0.21
CA ILE A 74 -4.35 -9.63 -1.00
C ILE A 74 -3.91 -11.09 -0.81
N SER A 75 -4.87 -12.00 -0.67
CA SER A 75 -4.58 -13.42 -0.46
C SER A 75 -3.88 -14.06 -1.66
N ARG A 76 -4.25 -13.65 -2.87
CA ARG A 76 -3.65 -14.12 -4.12
C ARG A 76 -3.79 -13.08 -5.22
N LEU A 77 -2.73 -12.93 -6.02
CA LEU A 77 -2.68 -12.10 -7.21
C LEU A 77 -2.10 -12.94 -8.35
N THR A 78 -2.93 -13.38 -9.30
CA THR A 78 -2.50 -14.20 -10.44
C THR A 78 -1.63 -13.38 -11.40
N PRO A 79 -0.90 -14.02 -12.33
CA PRO A 79 -0.15 -13.29 -13.37
C PRO A 79 -1.02 -12.25 -14.08
N ASP A 80 -0.47 -11.06 -14.28
CA ASP A 80 -1.13 -9.87 -14.86
C ASP A 80 -2.36 -9.32 -14.10
N GLU A 81 -2.76 -9.93 -12.99
CA GLU A 81 -3.89 -9.46 -12.20
C GLU A 81 -3.58 -8.11 -11.54
N VAL A 82 -4.61 -7.27 -11.51
CA VAL A 82 -4.57 -5.94 -10.91
C VAL A 82 -5.57 -5.88 -9.76
N ALA A 83 -5.06 -5.76 -8.54
CA ALA A 83 -5.87 -5.44 -7.38
C ALA A 83 -5.95 -3.92 -7.19
N VAL A 84 -7.16 -3.41 -6.92
CA VAL A 84 -7.39 -2.01 -6.55
C VAL A 84 -7.96 -1.99 -5.14
N LEU A 85 -7.19 -1.45 -4.21
CA LEU A 85 -7.50 -1.39 -2.78
C LEU A 85 -7.81 0.06 -2.41
N ARG A 86 -8.86 0.26 -1.61
CA ARG A 86 -9.25 1.59 -1.11
C ARG A 86 -9.17 1.58 0.41
N VAL A 87 -8.30 2.40 0.96
CA VAL A 87 -8.01 2.50 2.39
C VAL A 87 -8.48 3.84 2.90
N PRO A 88 -9.61 3.91 3.62
CA PRO A 88 -9.99 5.13 4.31
C PRO A 88 -9.01 5.38 5.44
N LEU A 89 -8.50 6.60 5.52
CA LEU A 89 -7.72 7.06 6.68
C LEU A 89 -8.61 7.84 7.63
N ARG A 90 -8.33 7.70 8.91
CA ARG A 90 -8.94 8.48 10.00
C ARG A 90 -7.90 9.39 10.61
N ILE A 91 -8.33 10.55 11.07
CA ILE A 91 -7.48 11.41 11.91
C ILE A 91 -7.34 10.71 13.27
N ASP A 92 -6.10 10.47 13.68
CA ASP A 92 -5.77 10.13 15.05
C ASP A 92 -5.78 11.43 15.86
N LEU A 93 -6.91 11.70 16.49
CA LEU A 93 -7.10 12.89 17.33
C LEU A 93 -6.37 12.76 18.68
N GLY A 94 -5.69 11.64 18.96
CA GLY A 94 -5.20 11.31 20.29
C GLY A 94 -6.33 11.26 21.32
N HIS A 95 -5.96 11.12 22.60
CA HIS A 95 -6.91 11.34 23.71
C HIS A 95 -7.19 12.85 23.86
N GLY A 96 -8.04 13.38 22.99
CA GLY A 96 -8.56 14.74 23.12
C GLY A 96 -9.50 14.84 24.33
N GLY A 97 -9.00 15.39 25.44
CA GLY A 97 -9.80 15.97 26.52
C GLY A 97 -9.78 15.23 27.85
N ALA A 98 -8.69 15.35 28.61
CA ALA A 98 -8.82 15.46 30.06
C ALA A 98 -8.88 16.97 30.38
N LEU A 99 -10.10 17.51 30.49
CA LEU A 99 -10.36 18.74 31.22
C LEU A 99 -10.60 18.38 32.69
#